data_AF-A0A7S1VZN1-F1
#
_entry.id   AF-A0A7S1VZN1-F1
#
_cell.length_a   1.000
_cell.length_b   1.000
_cell.length_c   1.000
_cell.angle_alpha   90.00
_cell.angle_beta   90.00
_cell.angle_gamma   90.00
#
_symmetry.space_group_name_H-M   'P 1'
#
loop_
_entity.id
_entity.type
_entity.pdbx_description
1 polymer ?
#
loop_
_entity_poly.entity_id
_entity_poly.type
_entity_poly.pdbx_seq_one_letter_code
_entity_poly.pdbx_strand_id
1 'polypeptide(L)'
;DPVYHWSLQPRARPEPAATGEQAGEAPNVAWAIAGAGGGATGTDGNEMARRALLAVKGKLHGTHESTAALGVPAHVGWVIHEAVDIANLSRMYFGWSQWL
;
A
#
# COMPACT_ATOMS: atom_id res chain seq x y z
N ASP A 1 20.78 -3.77 -7.38
CA ASP A 1 21.50 -2.92 -6.43
C ASP A 1 21.53 -3.65 -5.09
N PRO A 2 22.71 -4.04 -4.57
CA PRO A 2 22.84 -4.75 -3.30
C PRO A 2 22.58 -3.86 -2.07
N VAL A 3 22.56 -2.53 -2.21
CA VAL A 3 22.36 -1.57 -1.10
C VAL A 3 20.89 -1.14 -0.96
N TYR A 4 20.06 -1.42 -1.98
CA TYR A 4 18.66 -1.03 -1.96
C TYR A 4 17.82 -1.85 -0.96
N HIS A 5 17.09 -1.16 -0.10
CA HIS A 5 16.17 -1.78 0.86
C HIS A 5 14.78 -1.94 0.25
N TRP A 6 14.37 -3.18 -0.01
CA TRP A 6 13.05 -3.53 -0.57
C TRP A 6 11.90 -3.58 0.45
N SER A 7 12.19 -3.33 1.73
CA SER A 7 11.21 -3.24 2.80
C SER A 7 10.95 -1.80 3.21
N LEU A 8 9.77 -1.54 3.78
CA LEU A 8 9.47 -0.25 4.39
C LEU A 8 10.42 -0.06 5.58
N GLN A 9 11.16 1.05 5.58
CA GLN A 9 11.99 1.40 6.72
C GLN A 9 11.10 1.74 7.91
N PRO A 10 11.38 1.22 9.12
CA PRO A 10 10.68 1.63 10.31
C PRO A 10 11.00 3.10 10.56
N ARG A 11 10.09 3.98 10.17
CA ARG A 11 10.20 5.41 10.44
C ARG A 11 9.75 5.63 11.88
N ALA A 12 10.59 6.28 12.68
CA ALA A 12 10.19 6.74 14.01
C ALA A 12 8.94 7.62 13.88
N ARG A 13 7.84 7.17 14.50
CA ARG A 13 6.60 7.95 14.63
C ARG A 13 6.93 9.19 15.45
N PRO A 14 6.68 10.42 14.96
CA PRO A 14 6.63 11.59 15.83
C PRO A 14 5.49 11.35 16.84
N GLU A 15 5.82 11.36 18.13
CA GLU A 15 4.86 11.36 19.23
C GLU A 15 3.78 12.41 18.95
N PRO A 16 2.48 12.06 18.94
CA PRO A 16 1.45 13.09 18.93
C PRO A 16 1.57 13.89 20.23
N ALA A 17 1.75 15.20 20.11
CA ALA A 17 1.72 16.11 21.25
C ALA A 17 0.43 15.86 22.03
N ALA A 18 0.58 15.39 23.27
CA ALA A 18 -0.51 15.11 24.19
C ALA A 18 -1.39 16.36 24.34
N THR A 19 -2.58 16.33 23.74
CA THR A 19 -3.66 17.25 24.09
C THR A 19 -4.95 16.45 24.16
N GLY A 20 -5.38 16.20 25.41
CA GLY A 20 -6.77 16.10 25.86
C GLY A 20 -7.72 15.17 25.12
N GLU A 21 -8.00 14.03 25.76
CA GLU A 21 -9.35 13.44 25.92
C GLU A 21 -10.30 13.44 24.71
N GLN A 22 -10.43 12.27 24.06
CA GLN A 22 -11.70 11.52 24.02
C GLN A 22 -11.47 10.11 23.46
N ALA A 23 -11.77 9.13 24.31
CA ALA A 23 -11.80 7.72 23.98
C ALA A 23 -12.96 7.45 23.00
N GLY A 24 -12.61 7.22 21.74
CA GLY A 24 -13.46 6.55 20.77
C GLY A 24 -12.65 5.42 20.18
N GLU A 25 -12.99 4.19 20.55
CA GLU A 25 -12.31 2.96 20.15
C GLU A 25 -12.38 2.80 18.63
N ALA A 26 -11.36 3.30 17.93
CA ALA A 26 -11.14 3.02 16.52
C ALA A 26 -10.61 1.59 16.40
N PRO A 27 -11.23 0.71 15.59
CA PRO A 27 -10.73 -0.64 15.43
C PRO A 27 -9.32 -0.57 14.87
N ASN A 28 -8.42 -1.28 15.53
CA ASN A 28 -7.02 -1.45 15.18
C ASN A 28 -6.91 -2.24 13.85
N VAL A 29 -7.28 -1.62 12.73
CA VAL A 29 -7.11 -2.17 11.37
C VAL A 29 -5.77 -1.69 10.82
N ALA A 30 -4.73 -1.74 11.65
CA ALA A 30 -3.41 -1.27 11.32
C ALA A 30 -2.44 -2.46 11.21
N TRP A 31 -2.70 -3.44 10.31
CA TRP A 31 -1.64 -4.30 9.70
C TRP A 31 -2.12 -5.50 8.84
N ALA A 32 -3.41 -5.74 8.60
CA ALA A 32 -3.84 -6.99 7.94
C ALA A 32 -3.61 -7.09 6.42
N ILE A 33 -2.97 -6.12 5.76
CA ILE A 33 -2.54 -6.24 4.36
C ILE A 33 -1.05 -5.87 4.20
N ALA A 34 -0.19 -6.53 4.96
CA ALA A 34 1.20 -6.83 4.57
C ALA A 34 1.89 -7.62 5.69
N GLY A 35 1.97 -8.94 5.53
CA GLY A 35 3.01 -9.77 6.16
C GLY A 35 3.09 -9.72 7.68
N ALA A 36 2.39 -10.64 8.34
CA ALA A 36 2.74 -11.04 9.69
C ALA A 36 4.22 -11.49 9.75
N GLY A 37 4.98 -10.89 10.66
CA GLY A 37 6.39 -11.20 10.97
C GLY A 37 7.32 -10.08 10.50
N GLY A 38 7.86 -9.17 11.33
CA GLY A 38 8.29 -9.38 12.71
C GLY A 38 9.63 -10.10 12.77
N GLY A 39 10.69 -9.54 12.17
CA GLY A 39 12.06 -10.05 12.35
C GLY A 39 12.96 -9.81 11.14
N ALA A 40 13.77 -8.77 11.20
CA ALA A 40 14.82 -8.47 10.22
C ALA A 40 15.80 -9.65 10.07
N THR A 41 15.70 -10.40 8.97
CA THR A 41 16.75 -11.30 8.48
C THR A 41 16.84 -11.18 6.96
N GLY A 42 18.06 -11.18 6.40
CA GLY A 42 18.36 -10.82 5.01
C GLY A 42 17.67 -11.65 3.90
N THR A 43 16.84 -12.63 4.26
CA THR A 43 15.95 -13.37 3.35
C THR A 43 14.73 -12.57 2.90
N ASP A 44 14.27 -11.62 3.72
CA ASP A 44 13.04 -10.86 3.42
C ASP A 44 13.21 -9.85 2.29
N GLY A 45 14.41 -9.27 2.14
CA GLY A 45 14.69 -8.29 1.09
C GLY A 45 14.53 -8.87 -0.31
N ASN A 46 15.04 -10.08 -0.53
CA ASN A 46 14.93 -10.76 -1.83
C ASN A 46 13.50 -11.20 -2.12
N GLU A 47 12.76 -11.66 -1.11
CA GLU A 47 11.35 -12.04 -1.27
C GLU A 47 10.47 -10.81 -1.56
N MET A 48 10.70 -9.70 -0.84
CA MET A 48 10.03 -8.43 -1.11
C MET A 48 10.37 -7.89 -2.50
N ALA A 49 11.62 -7.99 -2.93
CA ALA A 49 12.02 -7.66 -4.29
C ALA A 49 11.28 -8.51 -5.31
N ARG A 50 11.24 -9.83 -5.11
CA ARG A 50 10.54 -10.77 -5.98
C ARG A 50 9.06 -10.44 -6.08
N ARG A 51 8.40 -10.19 -4.94
CA ARG A 51 6.98 -9.82 -4.88
C ARG A 51 6.70 -8.51 -5.62
N ALA A 52 7.52 -7.48 -5.39
CA ALA A 52 7.39 -6.20 -6.07
C ALA A 52 7.56 -6.35 -7.59
N LEU A 53 8.56 -7.10 -8.04
CA LEU A 53 8.81 -7.34 -9.46
C LEU A 53 7.69 -8.14 -10.14
N LEU A 54 7.14 -9.16 -9.47
CA LEU A 54 5.99 -9.91 -9.97
C LEU A 54 4.75 -9.03 -10.08
N ALA A 55 4.51 -8.15 -9.11
CA ALA A 55 3.41 -7.19 -9.17
C ALA A 55 3.59 -6.19 -10.32
N VAL A 56 4.79 -5.65 -10.51
CA VAL A 56 5.11 -4.77 -11.65
C VAL A 56 4.91 -5.49 -12.97
N LYS A 57 5.37 -6.74 -13.08
CA LYS A 57 5.14 -7.56 -14.28
C LYS A 57 3.64 -7.71 -14.56
N GLY A 58 2.83 -7.98 -13.55
CA GLY A 58 1.37 -8.09 -13.70
C GLY A 58 0.74 -6.79 -14.20
N LYS A 59 1.12 -5.65 -13.61
CA LYS A 59 0.66 -4.32 -14.03
C LYS A 59 1.02 -4.02 -15.49
N LEU A 60 2.25 -4.33 -15.90
CA LEU A 60 2.71 -4.11 -17.28
C LEU A 60 1.99 -4.98 -18.32
N HIS A 61 1.48 -6.15 -17.92
CA HIS A 61 0.73 -7.04 -18.80
C HIS A 61 -0.80 -6.88 -18.68
N GLY A 62 -1.28 -5.93 -17.87
CA GLY A 62 -2.71 -5.70 -17.65
C GLY A 62 -3.40 -6.83 -16.87
N THR A 63 -2.65 -7.71 -16.20
CA THR A 63 -3.18 -8.76 -15.31
C THR A 63 -3.17 -8.23 -13.88
N HIS A 64 -4.17 -7.40 -13.55
CA HIS A 64 -4.39 -6.91 -12.20
C HIS A 64 -5.54 -7.68 -11.56
N GLU A 65 -5.24 -8.50 -10.54
CA GLU A 65 -6.16 -9.33 -9.72
C GLU A 65 -7.09 -10.33 -10.44
N SER A 66 -7.27 -10.18 -11.76
CA SER A 66 -7.99 -11.07 -12.66
C SER A 66 -7.02 -12.03 -13.35
N THR A 67 -7.48 -13.26 -13.60
CA THR A 67 -6.74 -14.27 -14.39
C THR A 67 -6.60 -13.90 -15.86
N ALA A 68 -7.37 -12.93 -16.37
CA ALA A 68 -7.33 -12.46 -17.74
C ALA A 68 -6.63 -11.09 -17.84
N ALA A 69 -5.80 -10.93 -18.87
CA ALA A 69 -5.19 -9.65 -19.22
C ALA A 69 -6.24 -8.73 -19.83
N LEU A 70 -6.35 -7.50 -19.30
CA LEU A 70 -7.21 -6.47 -19.89
C LEU A 70 -6.52 -5.83 -21.09
N GLY A 71 -7.31 -5.44 -22.10
CA GLY A 71 -6.81 -4.58 -23.18
C GLY A 71 -6.42 -3.20 -22.65
N VAL A 72 -5.51 -2.51 -23.33
CA VAL A 72 -4.98 -1.20 -22.88
C VAL A 72 -6.08 -0.19 -22.51
N PRO A 73 -7.13 0.04 -23.32
CA PRO A 73 -8.16 1.01 -22.96
C PRO A 73 -8.97 0.61 -21.72
N ALA A 74 -9.24 -0.69 -21.56
CA ALA A 74 -9.94 -1.22 -20.40
C ALA A 74 -9.09 -1.11 -19.12
N HIS A 75 -7.79 -1.40 -19.22
CA HIS A 75 -6.87 -1.25 -18.10
C HIS A 75 -6.76 0.23 -17.66
N VAL A 76 -6.62 1.16 -18.61
CA VAL A 76 -6.57 2.60 -18.32
C VAL A 76 -7.88 3.08 -17.70
N GLY A 77 -9.03 2.71 -18.27
CA GLY A 77 -10.33 3.08 -17.73
C GLY A 77 -10.56 2.59 -16.31
N TRP A 78 -10.13 1.35 -16.01
CA TRP A 78 -10.18 0.79 -14.67
C TRP A 78 -9.31 1.55 -13.68
N VAL A 79 -8.06 1.88 -14.03
CA VAL A 79 -7.17 2.67 -13.16
C VAL A 79 -7.76 4.05 -12.86
N ILE A 80 -8.34 4.72 -13.86
CA ILE A 80 -8.99 6.03 -13.66
C ILE A 80 -10.16 5.90 -12.70
N HIS A 81 -11.00 4.87 -12.88
CA HIS A 81 -12.14 4.65 -12.01
C HIS A 81 -11.72 4.41 -10.56
N GLU A 82 -10.73 3.55 -10.30
CA GLU A 82 -10.25 3.30 -8.94
C GLU A 82 -9.63 4.55 -8.29
N ALA A 83 -8.92 5.37 -9.08
CA ALA A 83 -8.24 6.56 -8.58
C ALA A 83 -9.20 7.72 -8.23
N VAL A 84 -10.38 7.76 -8.84
CA VAL A 84 -11.38 8.82 -8.65
C VAL A 84 -12.50 8.38 -7.69
N ASP A 85 -12.65 7.09 -7.42
CA ASP A 85 -13.66 6.58 -6.50
C ASP A 85 -13.51 7.16 -5.09
N ILE A 86 -14.54 7.86 -4.63
CA ILE A 86 -14.61 8.49 -3.30
C ILE A 86 -14.48 7.44 -2.19
N ALA A 87 -14.97 6.21 -2.41
CA ALA A 87 -14.84 5.13 -1.45
C ALA A 87 -13.36 4.73 -1.21
N ASN A 88 -12.50 4.87 -2.23
CA ASN A 88 -11.07 4.64 -2.12
C ASN A 88 -10.35 5.86 -1.55
N LEU A 89 -10.72 7.07 -2.01
CA LEU A 89 -10.09 8.32 -1.58
C LEU A 89 -10.35 8.63 -0.09
N SER A 90 -11.56 8.39 0.41
CA SER A 90 -11.92 8.63 1.83
C SER A 90 -11.13 7.78 2.83
N ARG A 91 -10.46 6.71 2.37
CA ARG A 91 -9.59 5.85 3.19
C ARG A 91 -8.14 6.31 3.21
N MET A 92 -7.77 7.27 2.37
CA MET A 92 -6.40 7.77 2.33
C MET A 92 -6.08 8.59 3.59
N TYR A 93 -4.79 8.73 3.86
CA TYR A 93 -4.30 9.60 4.93
C TYR A 93 -4.86 11.03 4.76
N PHE A 94 -5.41 11.63 5.82
CA PHE A 94 -6.06 12.95 5.78
C PHE A 94 -5.20 14.07 5.18
N GLY A 95 -3.87 13.98 5.24
CA GLY A 95 -2.97 14.96 4.61
C GLY A 95 -2.66 14.70 3.13
N TRP A 96 -3.20 13.64 2.52
CA TRP A 96 -3.06 13.36 1.08
C TRP A 96 -3.92 14.30 0.24
N SER A 97 -5.18 14.51 0.64
CA SER A 97 -6.07 15.49 0.02
C SER A 97 -7.17 15.92 0.99
N GLN A 98 -6.85 16.86 1.88
CA GLN A 98 -7.74 17.36 2.94
C GLN A 98 -9.05 18.03 2.46
N TRP A 99 -9.19 18.27 1.16
CA TRP A 99 -10.34 18.97 0.55
C TRP A 99 -11.08 18.13 -0.51
N LEU A 100 -10.65 16.87 -0.71
CA LEU A 100 -11.43 15.84 -1.41
C LEU A 100 -12.08 14.95 -0.36
#